data_AF-A0A542DZ72-F1
#
_entry.id   AF-A0A542DZ72-F1
#
_cell.length_a   1.000
_cell.length_b   1.000
_cell.length_c   1.000
_cell.angle_alpha   90.00
_cell.angle_beta   90.00
_cell.angle_gamma   90.00
#
_symmetry.space_group_name_H-M   'P 1'
#
loop_
_entity.id
_entity.type
_entity.pdbx_description
1 polymer ?
#
loop_
_entity_poly.entity_id
_entity_poly.type
_entity_poly.pdbx_seq_one_letter_code
_entity_poly.pdbx_strand_id
1 'polypeptide(L)'
;MRWVASALITLGAAYWVGAGSAGLPTLPITLPDVLPVRAGPGGPWLLTALVVAVGMVLTTSRRALRVDPGPLVVAVWTCLWWAFWAPWATDFEFSGPDRRCVYADCWPRTPQQWAVGAPLLVACVVLAALSVAPRRTPLWVRVTVPAGVFLALTVVQAWAWGPYVVPYLATPPG
;
A
#
# COMPACT_ATOMS: atom_id res chain seq x y z
N MET A 1 -16.67 7.16 17.47
CA MET A 1 -16.76 7.93 16.21
C MET A 1 -15.42 8.19 15.52
N ARG A 2 -14.33 8.59 16.20
CA ARG A 2 -13.01 8.84 15.57
C ARG A 2 -12.43 7.66 14.74
N TRP A 3 -12.64 6.43 15.21
CA TRP A 3 -12.17 5.21 14.54
C TRP A 3 -12.84 4.94 13.20
N VAL A 4 -14.11 5.32 13.04
CA VAL A 4 -14.87 5.10 11.81
C VAL A 4 -14.38 6.06 10.72
N ALA A 5 -14.16 7.33 11.08
CA ALA A 5 -13.58 8.32 10.16
C ALA A 5 -12.15 7.92 9.73
N SER A 6 -11.32 7.45 10.66
CA SER A 6 -9.97 6.99 10.35
C SER A 6 -9.97 5.71 9.50
N ALA A 7 -10.87 4.75 9.77
CA ALA A 7 -11.06 3.57 8.94
C ALA A 7 -11.56 3.92 7.53
N LEU A 8 -12.44 4.92 7.38
CA LEU A 8 -12.90 5.41 6.08
C LEU A 8 -11.79 6.13 5.30
N ILE A 9 -10.92 6.87 5.99
CA ILE A 9 -9.75 7.54 5.38
C ILE A 9 -8.71 6.49 4.94
N THR A 10 -8.41 5.49 5.77
CA THR A 10 -7.49 4.41 5.39
C THR A 10 -8.09 3.49 4.33
N LEU A 11 -9.42 3.28 4.31
CA LEU A 11 -10.16 2.58 3.25
C LEU A 11 -10.01 3.26 1.89
N GLY A 12 -10.28 4.57 1.83
CA GLY A 12 -10.18 5.34 0.59
C GLY A 12 -8.75 5.38 0.06
N ALA A 13 -7.77 5.42 0.95
CA ALA A 13 -6.36 5.45 0.56
C ALA A 13 -5.79 4.06 0.22
N ALA A 14 -6.23 3.00 0.90
CA ALA A 14 -5.89 1.61 0.55
C ALA A 14 -6.48 1.20 -0.81
N TYR A 15 -7.68 1.65 -1.14
CA TYR A 15 -8.24 1.53 -2.48
C TYR A 15 -7.36 2.23 -3.52
N TRP A 16 -6.86 3.43 -3.23
CA TRP A 16 -5.96 4.15 -4.14
C TRP A 16 -4.57 3.52 -4.28
N VAL A 17 -4.05 2.86 -3.24
CA VAL A 17 -2.78 2.11 -3.32
C VAL A 17 -2.95 0.78 -4.07
N GLY A 18 -4.12 0.15 -4.00
CA GLY A 18 -4.40 -1.13 -4.68
C GLY A 18 -4.92 -0.99 -6.12
N ALA A 19 -5.83 -0.03 -6.37
CA ALA A 19 -6.44 0.20 -7.68
C ALA A 19 -5.68 1.26 -8.50
N GLY A 20 -4.95 2.16 -7.84
CA GLY A 20 -4.10 3.14 -8.49
C GLY A 20 -2.67 2.63 -8.50
N SER A 21 -2.13 2.39 -9.70
CA SER A 21 -0.71 2.59 -9.97
C SER A 21 -0.34 4.01 -9.55
N ALA A 22 -0.05 4.20 -8.26
CA ALA A 22 0.03 5.48 -7.60
C ALA A 22 1.30 6.21 -8.05
N GLY A 23 1.32 6.68 -9.29
CA GLY A 23 2.49 7.27 -9.95
C GLY A 23 3.70 6.34 -10.12
N LEU A 24 3.67 5.09 -9.66
CA LEU A 24 4.77 4.16 -9.90
C LEU A 24 4.67 3.63 -11.34
N PRO A 25 5.79 3.60 -12.10
CA PRO A 25 5.78 3.04 -13.43
C PRO A 25 5.43 1.55 -13.34
N THR A 26 4.34 1.18 -14.01
CA THR A 26 3.89 -0.20 -14.15
C THR A 26 4.28 -0.70 -15.52
N LEU A 27 4.84 -1.91 -15.59
CA LEU A 27 5.06 -2.56 -16.87
C LEU A 27 3.68 -2.99 -17.42
N PRO A 28 3.30 -2.55 -18.63
CA PRO A 28 2.10 -3.06 -19.28
C PRO A 28 2.29 -4.56 -19.54
N ILE A 29 1.28 -5.35 -19.19
CA ILE A 29 1.27 -6.81 -19.34
C ILE A 29 0.79 -7.20 -20.76
N THR A 30 0.54 -6.22 -21.62
CA THR A 30 0.06 -6.35 -23.01
C THR A 30 1.17 -6.04 -24.01
N LEU A 31 1.01 -6.52 -25.26
CA LEU A 31 2.01 -6.45 -26.34
C LEU A 31 2.73 -5.08 -26.50
N PRO A 32 4.00 -5.10 -26.98
CA PRO A 32 4.98 -4.00 -26.88
C PRO A 32 4.65 -2.71 -27.67
N ASP A 33 3.59 -2.69 -28.47
CA ASP A 33 3.29 -1.57 -29.39
C ASP A 33 2.65 -0.35 -28.69
N VAL A 34 2.40 -0.41 -27.37
CA VAL A 34 1.76 0.68 -26.63
C VAL A 34 2.49 0.94 -25.31
N LEU A 35 3.65 1.60 -25.37
CA LEU A 35 4.34 2.10 -24.18
C LEU A 35 3.96 3.56 -23.89
N PRO A 36 3.05 3.81 -22.94
CA PRO A 36 3.25 4.90 -22.02
C PRO A 36 3.82 4.26 -20.74
N VAL A 37 5.14 4.37 -20.56
CA VAL A 37 5.72 4.34 -19.21
C VAL A 37 4.98 5.44 -18.45
N ARG A 38 4.01 5.07 -17.60
CA ARG A 38 3.29 6.06 -16.79
C ARG A 38 4.35 6.81 -15.98
N ALA A 39 4.28 8.14 -16.09
CA ALA A 39 5.20 9.06 -15.43
C ALA A 39 5.32 8.70 -13.94
N GLY A 40 6.56 8.84 -13.42
CA GLY A 40 6.94 8.52 -12.05
C GLY A 40 6.13 9.25 -10.97
N PRO A 41 6.51 9.13 -9.69
CA PRO A 41 5.70 9.57 -8.55
C PRO A 41 5.21 11.01 -8.73
N GLY A 42 3.92 11.16 -9.03
CA GLY A 42 3.27 12.44 -9.29
C GLY A 42 2.66 13.05 -8.03
N GLY A 43 2.19 14.30 -8.13
CA GLY A 43 1.47 14.99 -7.03
C GLY A 43 0.37 14.16 -6.36
N PRO A 44 -0.49 13.43 -7.11
CA PRO A 44 -1.52 12.57 -6.52
C PRO A 44 -1.00 11.44 -5.63
N TRP A 45 0.17 10.86 -5.94
CA TRP A 45 0.78 9.80 -5.13
C TRP A 45 1.25 10.31 -3.77
N LEU A 46 1.88 11.49 -3.76
CA LEU A 46 2.34 12.09 -2.50
C LEU A 46 1.14 12.44 -1.62
N LEU A 47 0.09 13.00 -2.22
CA LEU A 47 -1.15 13.33 -1.51
C LEU A 47 -1.79 12.09 -0.90
N THR A 48 -1.90 10.97 -1.63
CA THR A 48 -2.47 9.74 -1.08
C THR A 48 -1.60 9.17 0.05
N ALA A 49 -0.28 9.17 -0.09
CA ALA A 49 0.62 8.73 0.97
C ALA A 49 0.49 9.59 2.24
N LEU A 50 0.38 10.91 2.10
CA LEU A 50 0.15 11.81 3.22
C LEU A 50 -1.21 11.56 3.88
N VAL A 51 -2.27 11.31 3.11
CA VAL A 51 -3.60 10.97 3.63
C VAL A 51 -3.57 9.66 4.42
N VAL A 52 -2.88 8.62 3.95
CA VAL A 52 -2.67 7.37 4.72
C VAL A 52 -1.95 7.67 6.03
N ALA A 53 -0.85 8.43 5.98
CA ALA A 53 -0.05 8.76 7.15
C ALA A 53 -0.86 9.53 8.20
N VAL A 54 -1.65 10.52 7.78
CA VAL A 54 -2.59 11.25 8.65
C VAL A 54 -3.66 10.31 9.20
N GLY A 55 -4.20 9.41 8.37
CA GLY A 55 -5.13 8.37 8.80
C GLY A 55 -4.56 7.54 9.95
N MET A 56 -3.33 7.05 9.82
CA MET A 56 -2.61 6.31 10.87
C MET A 56 -2.41 7.14 12.14
N VAL A 57 -2.00 8.41 12.03
CA VAL A 57 -1.89 9.31 13.18
C VAL A 57 -3.23 9.44 13.92
N LEU A 58 -4.32 9.61 13.18
CA LEU A 58 -5.67 9.76 13.73
C LEU A 58 -6.22 8.47 14.35
N THR A 59 -5.73 7.29 13.94
CA THR A 59 -6.11 6.03 14.60
C THR A 59 -5.64 6.03 16.04
N THR A 60 -4.45 6.53 16.36
CA THR A 60 -3.88 6.25 17.70
C THR A 60 -4.68 6.87 18.83
N SER A 61 -5.05 6.05 19.82
CA SER A 61 -5.82 6.51 20.98
C SER A 61 -4.90 6.98 22.11
N ARG A 62 -5.40 7.93 22.91
CA ARG A 62 -4.74 8.34 24.17
C ARG A 62 -4.96 7.35 25.32
N ARG A 63 -5.79 6.31 25.15
CA ARG A 63 -6.18 5.42 26.24
C ARG A 63 -5.07 4.40 26.47
N ALA A 64 -4.42 4.48 27.62
CA ALA A 64 -3.42 3.52 28.09
C ALA A 64 -4.05 2.21 28.59
N LEU A 65 -4.84 1.56 27.73
CA LEU A 65 -5.25 0.17 27.97
C LEU A 65 -4.05 -0.76 27.73
N ARG A 66 -4.12 -1.98 28.28
CA ARG A 66 -3.07 -3.00 28.08
C ARG A 66 -2.98 -3.41 26.60
N VAL A 67 -4.12 -3.34 25.90
CA VAL A 67 -4.24 -3.47 24.46
C VAL A 67 -5.10 -2.30 23.99
N ASP A 68 -4.65 -1.56 23.00
CA ASP A 68 -5.48 -0.56 22.33
C ASP A 68 -6.19 -1.24 21.15
N PRO A 69 -7.48 -1.59 21.26
CA PRO A 69 -8.15 -2.37 20.23
C PRO A 69 -8.35 -1.57 18.94
N GLY A 70 -8.40 -0.24 19.01
CA GLY A 70 -8.74 0.57 17.85
C GLY A 70 -7.66 0.54 16.74
N PRO A 71 -6.36 0.77 17.03
CA PRO A 71 -5.31 0.72 16.01
C PRO A 71 -5.14 -0.70 15.47
N LEU A 72 -5.37 -1.71 16.31
CA LEU A 72 -5.36 -3.12 15.90
C LEU A 72 -6.48 -3.42 14.91
N VAL A 73 -7.72 -2.99 15.21
CA VAL A 73 -8.86 -3.14 14.30
C VAL A 73 -8.60 -2.44 12.97
N VAL A 74 -8.05 -1.22 13.00
CA VAL A 74 -7.74 -0.49 11.75
C VAL A 74 -6.62 -1.17 10.96
N ALA A 75 -5.57 -1.66 11.61
CA ALA A 75 -4.50 -2.41 10.94
C ALA A 75 -5.05 -3.68 10.26
N VAL A 76 -5.79 -4.51 11.01
CA VAL A 76 -6.38 -5.75 10.49
C VAL A 76 -7.35 -5.45 9.35
N TRP A 77 -8.24 -4.48 9.54
CA TRP A 77 -9.20 -4.06 8.52
C TRP A 77 -8.50 -3.57 7.24
N THR A 78 -7.45 -2.77 7.37
CA THR A 78 -6.68 -2.25 6.24
C THR A 78 -5.99 -3.39 5.47
N CYS A 79 -5.39 -4.35 6.18
CA CYS A 79 -4.79 -5.54 5.56
C CYS A 79 -5.82 -6.41 4.83
N LEU A 80 -6.96 -6.68 5.45
CA LEU A 80 -8.05 -7.47 4.84
C LEU A 80 -8.61 -6.76 3.61
N TRP A 81 -8.84 -5.46 3.71
CA TRP A 81 -9.34 -4.66 2.60
C TRP A 81 -8.36 -4.65 1.42
N TRP A 82 -7.07 -4.46 1.71
CA TRP A 82 -6.02 -4.53 0.69
C TRP A 82 -5.96 -5.91 0.03
N ALA A 83 -5.99 -6.99 0.83
CA ALA A 83 -5.95 -8.36 0.31
C ALA A 83 -7.19 -8.73 -0.53
N PHE A 84 -8.35 -8.17 -0.20
CA PHE A 84 -9.58 -8.37 -0.96
C PHE A 84 -9.59 -7.59 -2.29
N TRP A 85 -9.13 -6.34 -2.28
CA TRP A 85 -9.17 -5.49 -3.47
C TRP A 85 -8.02 -5.69 -4.43
N ALA A 86 -6.84 -6.10 -3.97
CA ALA A 86 -5.69 -6.31 -4.84
C ALA A 86 -6.03 -7.28 -5.99
N PRO A 87 -6.58 -8.49 -5.75
CA PRO A 87 -7.02 -9.41 -6.80
C PRO A 87 -8.16 -8.86 -7.67
N TRP A 88 -9.05 -8.04 -7.13
CA TRP A 88 -10.17 -7.54 -7.93
C TRP A 88 -9.73 -6.43 -8.90
N ALA A 89 -8.87 -5.52 -8.43
CA ALA A 89 -8.17 -4.59 -9.30
C ALA A 89 -7.35 -5.35 -10.36
N THR A 90 -6.87 -6.54 -9.99
CA THR A 90 -6.31 -7.52 -10.92
C THR A 90 -7.35 -7.82 -12.00
N ASP A 91 -8.34 -8.62 -11.70
CA ASP A 91 -9.20 -9.24 -12.71
C ASP A 91 -9.92 -8.22 -13.62
N PHE A 92 -10.25 -7.03 -13.10
CA PHE A 92 -10.86 -5.97 -13.90
C PHE A 92 -9.97 -5.49 -15.05
N GLU A 93 -8.66 -5.35 -14.84
CA GLU A 93 -7.73 -4.97 -15.91
C GLU A 93 -7.53 -6.09 -16.95
N PHE A 94 -8.08 -7.30 -16.79
CA PHE A 94 -7.92 -8.40 -17.76
C PHE A 94 -9.25 -8.81 -18.40
N SER A 95 -10.33 -8.15 -18.01
CA SER A 95 -11.67 -8.34 -18.60
C SER A 95 -11.80 -7.79 -20.04
N GLY A 96 -10.78 -7.09 -20.55
CA GLY A 96 -10.79 -6.49 -21.89
C GLY A 96 -10.33 -7.46 -23.00
N PRO A 97 -10.91 -7.38 -24.22
CA PRO A 97 -10.71 -8.36 -25.30
C PRO A 97 -9.27 -8.42 -25.85
N ASP A 98 -8.46 -7.37 -25.71
CA ASP A 98 -7.11 -7.26 -26.27
C ASP A 98 -5.98 -7.53 -25.26
N ARG A 99 -6.29 -8.06 -24.08
CA ARG A 99 -5.34 -8.12 -22.96
C ARG A 99 -4.74 -9.51 -22.79
N ARG A 100 -3.78 -9.84 -23.67
CA ARG A 100 -2.98 -11.08 -23.60
C ARG A 100 -1.66 -10.83 -22.86
N CYS A 101 -1.32 -11.73 -21.93
CA CYS A 101 -0.08 -11.67 -21.16
C CYS A 101 1.15 -11.78 -22.06
N VAL A 102 2.19 -10.98 -21.77
CA VAL A 102 3.50 -11.08 -22.46
C VAL A 102 4.15 -12.45 -22.25
N TYR A 103 3.89 -13.09 -21.11
CA TYR A 103 4.40 -14.43 -20.75
C TYR A 103 3.26 -15.43 -20.54
N ALA A 104 3.58 -16.73 -20.66
CA ALA A 104 2.63 -17.85 -20.53
C ALA A 104 1.96 -17.88 -19.14
N ASP A 105 2.71 -17.52 -18.10
CA ASP A 105 2.20 -17.14 -16.80
C ASP A 105 2.11 -15.62 -16.74
N CYS A 106 1.02 -15.05 -16.22
CA CYS A 106 0.80 -13.60 -16.12
C CYS A 106 1.66 -12.91 -15.05
N TRP A 107 2.93 -13.30 -14.98
CA TRP A 107 4.05 -12.55 -14.41
C TRP A 107 4.09 -11.16 -15.07
N PRO A 108 4.04 -10.05 -14.33
CA PRO A 108 4.51 -9.83 -12.95
C PRO A 108 3.38 -9.48 -11.95
N ARG A 109 2.13 -9.81 -12.21
CA ARG A 109 1.02 -9.01 -11.67
C ARG A 109 0.78 -9.12 -10.16
N THR A 110 0.64 -10.34 -9.65
CA THR A 110 0.52 -10.59 -8.20
C THR A 110 1.74 -10.08 -7.44
N PRO A 111 3.00 -10.45 -7.80
CA PRO A 111 4.18 -9.95 -7.08
C PRO A 111 4.32 -8.43 -7.16
N GLN A 112 3.94 -7.80 -8.28
CA GLN A 112 3.92 -6.35 -8.42
C GLN A 112 2.91 -5.70 -7.46
N GLN A 113 1.71 -6.26 -7.30
CA GLN A 113 0.73 -5.74 -6.34
C GLN A 113 1.23 -5.86 -4.90
N TRP A 114 1.74 -7.02 -4.50
CA TRP A 114 2.34 -7.20 -3.17
C TRP A 114 3.50 -6.24 -2.94
N ALA A 115 4.36 -6.04 -3.95
CA ALA A 115 5.45 -5.08 -3.89
C ALA A 115 4.94 -3.64 -3.75
N VAL A 116 3.87 -3.25 -4.45
CA VAL A 116 3.22 -1.93 -4.31
C VAL A 116 2.64 -1.74 -2.90
N GLY A 117 1.96 -2.75 -2.36
CA GLY A 117 1.33 -2.72 -1.04
C GLY A 117 2.30 -2.84 0.15
N ALA A 118 3.55 -3.22 -0.08
CA ALA A 118 4.49 -3.58 0.98
C ALA A 118 4.67 -2.49 2.07
N PRO A 119 4.85 -1.19 1.75
CA PRO A 119 4.96 -0.15 2.79
C PRO A 119 3.74 -0.08 3.71
N LEU A 120 2.54 -0.23 3.13
CA LEU A 120 1.28 -0.20 3.86
C LEU A 120 1.17 -1.40 4.81
N LEU A 121 1.51 -2.60 4.32
CA LEU A 121 1.48 -3.83 5.12
C LEU A 121 2.47 -3.75 6.29
N VAL A 122 3.70 -3.28 6.05
CA VAL A 122 4.71 -3.09 7.10
C VAL A 122 4.23 -2.07 8.13
N ALA A 123 3.66 -0.96 7.69
CA ALA A 123 3.10 0.05 8.60
C ALA A 123 1.92 -0.49 9.42
N CYS A 124 1.07 -1.35 8.85
CA CYS A 124 0.01 -2.04 9.59
C CYS A 124 0.57 -2.99 10.66
N VAL A 125 1.65 -3.72 10.35
CA VAL A 125 2.35 -4.58 11.32
C VAL A 125 2.93 -3.74 12.46
N VAL A 126 3.57 -2.61 12.15
CA VAL A 126 4.10 -1.67 13.15
C VAL A 126 2.98 -1.10 14.03
N LEU A 127 1.85 -0.72 13.42
CA LEU A 127 0.67 -0.22 14.13
C LEU A 127 0.09 -1.30 15.07
N ALA A 128 -0.03 -2.54 14.60
CA ALA A 128 -0.48 -3.67 15.39
C ALA A 128 0.49 -3.99 16.54
N ALA A 129 1.80 -3.99 16.30
CA ALA A 129 2.81 -4.20 17.32
C ALA A 129 2.77 -3.12 18.41
N LEU A 130 2.59 -1.85 18.02
CA LEU A 130 2.48 -0.73 18.97
C LEU A 130 1.14 -0.73 19.73
N SER A 131 0.09 -1.38 19.19
CA SER A 131 -1.19 -1.54 19.88
C SER A 131 -1.13 -2.49 21.09
N VAL A 132 -0.22 -3.46 21.06
CA VAL A 132 0.05 -4.42 22.15
C VAL A 132 1.26 -4.05 23.00
N ALA A 133 1.97 -2.97 22.64
CA ALA A 133 3.17 -2.55 23.33
C ALA A 133 2.88 -2.09 24.78
N PRO A 134 3.86 -2.24 25.70
CA PRO A 134 3.70 -1.86 27.10
C PRO A 134 3.22 -0.42 27.29
N ARG A 135 2.50 -0.17 28.38
CA ARG A 135 1.96 1.16 28.74
C ARG A 135 3.01 2.27 28.81
N ARG A 136 4.30 1.93 28.93
CA ARG A 136 5.42 2.88 28.99
C ARG A 136 5.79 3.49 27.63
N THR A 137 5.29 2.97 26.52
CA THR A 137 5.57 3.55 25.20
C THR A 137 4.90 4.92 25.09
N PRO A 138 5.66 6.01 24.92
CA PRO A 138 5.10 7.35 24.90
C PRO A 138 4.16 7.53 23.70
N LEU A 139 3.12 8.36 23.88
CA LEU A 139 2.08 8.56 22.87
C LEU A 139 2.66 9.03 21.53
N TRP A 140 3.64 9.92 21.56
CA TRP A 140 4.25 10.43 20.32
C TRP A 140 4.88 9.30 19.50
N VAL A 141 5.55 8.32 20.11
CA VAL A 141 6.09 7.14 19.40
C VAL A 141 4.98 6.33 18.75
N ARG A 142 3.88 6.08 19.49
CA ARG A 142 2.73 5.33 18.95
C ARG A 142 2.14 6.02 17.71
N VAL A 143 2.11 7.34 17.72
CA VAL A 143 1.56 8.19 16.64
C VAL A 143 2.51 8.28 15.45
N THR A 144 3.77 8.66 15.69
CA THR A 144 4.70 9.06 14.63
C THR A 144 5.40 7.88 13.98
N VAL A 145 5.61 6.78 14.70
CA VAL A 145 6.39 5.65 14.16
C VAL A 145 5.65 4.93 13.03
N PRO A 146 4.37 4.53 13.13
CA PRO A 146 3.68 3.88 12.01
C PRO A 146 3.64 4.76 10.76
N ALA A 147 3.29 6.04 10.93
CA ALA A 147 3.23 7.01 9.84
C ALA A 147 4.61 7.29 9.22
N GLY A 148 5.64 7.44 10.05
CA GLY A 148 7.01 7.66 9.61
C GLY A 148 7.59 6.46 8.87
N VAL A 149 7.35 5.24 9.37
CA VAL A 149 7.74 3.99 8.70
C VAL A 149 7.04 3.88 7.35
N PHE A 150 5.74 4.14 7.29
CA PHE A 150 4.99 4.14 6.04
C PHE A 150 5.61 5.12 5.02
N LEU A 151 5.75 6.39 5.38
CA LEU A 151 6.27 7.42 4.48
C LEU A 151 7.71 7.12 4.03
N ALA A 152 8.58 6.71 4.95
CA ALA A 152 9.96 6.35 4.63
C ALA A 152 10.02 5.18 3.65
N LEU A 153 9.25 4.11 3.90
CA LEU A 153 9.19 2.95 3.01
C LEU A 153 8.57 3.29 1.67
N THR A 154 7.55 4.15 1.63
CA THR A 154 6.94 4.63 0.39
C THR A 154 7.93 5.44 -0.46
N VAL A 155 8.75 6.30 0.16
CA VAL A 155 9.83 7.02 -0.53
C VAL A 155 10.92 6.08 -1.03
N VAL A 156 11.37 5.15 -0.19
CA VAL A 156 12.38 4.13 -0.58
C VAL A 156 11.86 3.28 -1.72
N GLN A 157 10.60 2.85 -1.65
CA GLN A 157 9.93 2.11 -2.70
C GLN A 157 9.92 2.91 -4.00
N ALA A 158 9.49 4.18 -3.98
CA ALA A 158 9.45 5.02 -5.18
C ALA A 158 10.84 5.21 -5.81
N TRP A 159 11.87 5.41 -4.98
CA TRP A 159 13.25 5.55 -5.44
C TRP A 159 13.80 4.25 -6.02
N ALA A 160 13.53 3.11 -5.38
CA ALA A 160 14.01 1.80 -5.83
C ALA A 160 13.21 1.22 -7.00
N TRP A 161 11.99 1.72 -7.24
CA TRP A 161 11.06 1.12 -8.18
C TRP A 161 11.60 1.09 -9.61
N GLY A 162 11.99 2.25 -10.13
CA GLY A 162 12.54 2.38 -11.48
C GLY A 162 13.85 1.61 -11.69
N PRO A 163 14.91 1.83 -10.89
CA PRO A 163 16.22 1.24 -11.16
C PRO A 163 16.34 -0.24 -10.80
N TYR A 164 15.54 -0.76 -9.86
CA TYR A 164 15.71 -2.13 -9.36
C TYR A 164 14.47 -3.01 -9.56
N VAL A 165 13.27 -2.50 -9.23
CA VAL A 165 12.04 -3.30 -9.29
C VAL A 165 11.60 -3.52 -10.72
N VAL A 166 11.55 -2.47 -11.55
CA VAL A 166 11.12 -2.57 -12.96
C VAL A 166 12.01 -3.53 -13.76
N PRO A 167 13.36 -3.47 -13.72
CA PRO A 167 14.20 -4.43 -14.43
C PRO A 167 13.99 -5.87 -13.97
N TYR A 168 13.82 -6.09 -12.66
CA TYR A 168 13.51 -7.43 -12.13
C TYR A 168 12.17 -7.95 -12.65
N LEU A 169 11.11 -7.13 -12.62
CA LEU A 169 9.79 -7.51 -13.12
C LEU A 169 9.75 -7.72 -14.64
N ALA A 170 10.69 -7.12 -15.38
CA ALA A 170 10.83 -7.30 -16.83
C ALA A 170 11.56 -8.60 -17.22
N THR A 171 12.16 -9.32 -16.26
CA THR A 171 12.76 -10.63 -16.53
C THR A 171 11.70 -11.74 -16.54
N PRO A 172 11.77 -12.70 -17.49
CA PRO A 172 10.86 -13.83 -17.50
C PRO A 172 11.00 -14.64 -16.21
N PRO A 173 9.90 -15.17 -15.64
CA PRO A 173 9.98 -16.10 -14.54
C PRO A 173 10.76 -17.35 -15.01
N GLY A 174 11.75 -17.77 -14.21
CA GLY A 174 12.52 -18.99 -14.44
C GLY A 174 11.79 -20.25 -14.01
#